data_AF-A0A935KNP3-F1
#
_entry.id   AF-A0A935KNP3-F1
#
_cell.length_a   1.000
_cell.length_b   1.000
_cell.length_c   1.000
_cell.angle_alpha   90.00
_cell.angle_beta   90.00
_cell.angle_gamma   90.00
#
_symmetry.space_group_name_H-M   'P 1'
#
loop_
_entity.id
_entity.type
_entity.pdbx_description
1 polymer ?
#
loop_
_entity_poly.entity_id
_entity_poly.type
_entity_poly.pdbx_seq_one_letter_code
_entity_poly.pdbx_strand_id
1 'polypeptide(L)'
;MLDFAPRFTQYERSFRPTKLLRIVEPLSGTPRIRVTCDPVLGWGRARPRRELGSHHIAFHGYDAELRLTTDAPLSYLDGEPFGLSERRHFVLAWGAPVEEALEPLCERFLRETVKYWQQWVKHCDIPPIYQEEVIRSALALKLHCFEDTGAIVAALTTSIPEAPGSGRTWDYRYCWLRDAYYALGAFRLLGHFEEREQFLHFLLNVATSAPDLDLAPLYRIDGKSDLVERVLDEWPGYRGETPVRIGNGAAVHKQHDVFGEMVLALTPLFLDARFREQVTPPVLDLVTRLARKAVSVAGQPDAGIWEYRSEWRPQTFSSLMCWAAADRMARIAKQHRPADAEEFRSGAHKIREELLSCAVDPSRGCLVADYGGTEVDAALLQAVTLRLLPSDDQRLHATVNAVQHDLAHDGWLKRYRTNDGFGVPAVAFMLCTFWQVEALARLGRADEARALMGRVREVKSPLGLLSEDLEPVSHVMWGNFPQAYSHVGLIHAAFAASPRWSEYGS
;
A
#
# COMPACT_ATOMS: atom_id res chain seq x y z
N MET A 1 13.08 -25.67 -4.08
CA MET A 1 13.10 -24.68 -5.17
C MET A 1 13.22 -23.31 -4.53
N LEU A 2 14.10 -22.45 -5.04
CA LEU A 2 14.30 -21.09 -4.56
C LEU A 2 14.11 -20.12 -5.72
N ASP A 3 13.23 -19.14 -5.56
CA ASP A 3 12.94 -18.10 -6.55
C ASP A 3 13.30 -16.73 -5.97
N PHE A 4 13.96 -15.89 -6.75
CA PHE A 4 14.31 -14.55 -6.32
C PHE A 4 14.57 -13.59 -7.50
N ALA A 5 14.36 -12.30 -7.24
CA ALA A 5 14.81 -11.22 -8.10
C ALA A 5 16.04 -10.55 -7.47
N PRO A 6 17.17 -10.36 -8.20
CA PRO A 6 18.39 -9.85 -7.60
C PRO A 6 18.22 -8.41 -7.15
N ARG A 7 18.68 -8.11 -5.93
CA ARG A 7 18.74 -6.74 -5.41
C ARG A 7 19.89 -6.60 -4.42
N PHE A 8 20.89 -5.81 -4.76
CA PHE A 8 22.03 -5.52 -3.88
C PHE A 8 22.80 -4.28 -4.37
N THR A 9 23.79 -3.83 -3.62
CA THR A 9 24.67 -2.73 -4.05
C THR A 9 25.81 -3.28 -4.91
N GLN A 10 26.00 -2.74 -6.11
CA GLN A 10 27.12 -3.03 -6.99
C GLN A 10 27.72 -1.72 -7.49
N TYR A 11 29.04 -1.56 -7.34
CA TYR A 11 29.75 -0.32 -7.69
C TYR A 11 29.10 0.94 -7.08
N GLU A 12 28.75 0.85 -5.79
CA GLU A 12 28.09 1.92 -5.02
C GLU A 12 26.70 2.34 -5.55
N ARG A 13 26.11 1.53 -6.43
CA ARG A 13 24.79 1.78 -7.02
C ARG A 13 23.85 0.62 -6.72
N SER A 14 22.56 0.90 -6.67
CA SER A 14 21.55 -0.15 -6.57
C SER A 14 21.55 -0.99 -7.84
N PHE A 15 21.83 -2.28 -7.70
CA PHE A 15 21.77 -3.27 -8.75
C PHE A 15 20.48 -4.09 -8.59
N ARG A 16 19.57 -3.89 -9.54
CA ARG A 16 18.21 -4.44 -9.53
C ARG A 16 17.77 -4.80 -10.96
N PRO A 17 18.45 -5.75 -11.63
CA PRO A 17 18.12 -6.11 -13.01
C PRO A 17 16.72 -6.73 -13.09
N THR A 18 16.00 -6.50 -14.18
CA THR A 18 14.69 -7.14 -14.45
C THR A 18 14.91 -8.61 -14.83
N LYS A 19 15.19 -9.42 -13.81
CA LYS A 19 15.51 -10.85 -13.93
C LYS A 19 14.83 -11.62 -12.79
N LEU A 20 14.25 -12.77 -13.13
CA LEU A 20 13.78 -13.76 -12.17
C LEU A 20 14.70 -14.98 -12.25
N LEU A 21 15.27 -15.37 -11.11
CA LEU A 21 16.16 -16.52 -11.01
C LEU A 21 15.45 -17.61 -10.22
N ARG A 22 15.64 -18.85 -10.66
CA ARG A 22 15.15 -20.06 -10.01
C ARG A 22 16.26 -21.09 -9.89
N ILE A 23 16.45 -21.58 -8.67
CA ILE A 23 17.37 -22.68 -8.34
C ILE A 23 16.52 -23.90 -7.93
N VAL A 24 16.71 -25.00 -8.64
CA VAL A 24 16.02 -26.27 -8.38
C VAL A 24 17.04 -27.31 -7.97
N GLU A 25 16.94 -27.81 -6.73
CA GLU A 25 17.88 -28.76 -6.14
C GLU A 25 17.14 -30.02 -5.68
N PRO A 26 17.64 -31.22 -6.01
CA PRO A 26 17.12 -32.45 -5.44
C PRO A 26 17.59 -32.60 -3.99
N LEU A 27 16.64 -32.58 -3.04
CA LEU A 27 16.96 -32.78 -1.61
C LEU A 27 17.15 -34.27 -1.25
N SER A 28 16.54 -35.17 -2.03
CA SER A 28 16.66 -36.62 -1.87
C SER A 28 16.29 -37.33 -3.17
N GLY A 29 17.02 -38.41 -3.49
CA GLY A 29 16.79 -39.21 -4.69
C GLY A 29 16.97 -38.43 -6.00
N THR A 30 16.28 -38.89 -7.04
CA THR A 30 16.28 -38.27 -8.38
C THR A 30 14.83 -38.01 -8.80
N PRO A 31 14.20 -36.95 -8.26
CA PRO A 31 12.81 -36.65 -8.60
C PRO A 31 12.68 -36.36 -10.10
N ARG A 32 11.57 -36.79 -10.70
CA ARG A 32 11.24 -36.41 -12.07
C ARG A 32 10.49 -35.08 -12.04
N ILE A 33 10.98 -34.10 -12.80
CA ILE A 33 10.39 -32.77 -12.88
C ILE A 33 9.99 -32.45 -14.32
N ARG A 34 9.04 -31.52 -14.48
CA ARG A 34 8.68 -30.90 -15.76
C ARG A 34 8.93 -29.42 -15.67
N VAL A 35 9.48 -28.84 -16.73
CA VAL A 35 9.72 -27.40 -16.83
C VAL A 35 9.06 -26.90 -18.09
N THR A 36 8.22 -25.88 -17.95
CA THR A 36 7.54 -25.21 -19.06
C THR A 36 7.74 -23.72 -18.91
N CYS A 37 8.16 -23.07 -19.98
CA CYS A 37 8.20 -21.61 -20.09
C CYS A 37 7.37 -21.19 -21.31
N ASP A 38 6.13 -20.78 -21.03
CA ASP A 38 5.13 -20.42 -22.06
C ASP A 38 4.67 -18.97 -21.83
N PRO A 39 5.53 -17.97 -22.09
CA PRO A 39 5.17 -16.58 -21.92
C PRO A 39 4.24 -16.13 -23.07
N VAL A 40 3.38 -15.14 -22.80
CA VAL A 40 2.45 -14.58 -23.79
C VAL A 40 2.62 -13.06 -23.94
N LEU A 41 2.22 -12.50 -25.08
CA LEU A 41 2.34 -11.08 -25.39
C LEU A 41 1.20 -10.28 -24.75
N GLY A 42 1.50 -9.67 -23.60
CA GLY A 42 0.62 -8.72 -22.91
C GLY A 42 -0.81 -9.21 -22.71
N TRP A 43 -1.78 -8.29 -22.82
CA TRP A 43 -3.20 -8.60 -22.65
C TRP A 43 -3.83 -9.37 -23.81
N GLY A 44 -3.21 -9.32 -25.00
CA GLY A 44 -3.68 -10.03 -26.19
C GLY A 44 -3.37 -11.53 -26.19
N ARG A 45 -2.52 -12.00 -25.27
CA ARG A 45 -2.12 -13.41 -25.12
C ARG A 45 -1.54 -14.07 -26.38
N ALA A 46 -1.10 -13.27 -27.36
CA ALA A 46 -0.48 -13.82 -28.55
C ALA A 46 0.81 -14.56 -28.18
N ARG A 47 1.10 -15.67 -28.87
CA ARG A 47 2.33 -16.44 -28.60
C ARG A 47 3.53 -15.71 -29.19
N PRO A 48 4.58 -15.43 -28.40
CA PRO A 48 5.80 -14.85 -28.92
C PRO A 48 6.51 -15.83 -29.85
N ARG A 49 7.31 -15.31 -30.79
CA ARG A 49 8.17 -16.16 -31.61
C ARG A 49 9.29 -16.72 -30.74
N ARG A 50 9.36 -18.04 -30.64
CA ARG A 50 10.36 -18.78 -29.87
C ARG A 50 11.57 -19.13 -30.73
N GLU A 51 12.77 -18.89 -30.21
CA GLU A 51 14.05 -19.21 -30.85
C GLU A 51 14.97 -19.94 -29.87
N LEU A 52 15.54 -21.07 -30.30
CA LEU A 52 16.46 -21.88 -29.51
C LEU A 52 17.90 -21.44 -29.77
N GLY A 53 18.64 -21.16 -28.71
CA GLY A 53 20.09 -21.07 -28.74
C GLY A 53 20.76 -22.29 -28.13
N SER A 54 22.06 -22.20 -27.86
CA SER A 54 22.82 -23.33 -27.29
C SER A 54 22.49 -23.63 -25.82
N HIS A 55 22.09 -22.62 -25.06
CA HIS A 55 21.88 -22.69 -23.60
C HIS A 55 20.73 -21.77 -23.14
N HIS A 56 19.86 -21.35 -24.07
CA HIS A 56 18.76 -20.44 -23.80
C HIS A 56 17.62 -20.59 -24.80
N ILE A 57 16.48 -20.02 -24.44
CA ILE A 57 15.31 -19.81 -25.30
C ILE A 57 15.03 -18.31 -25.33
N ALA A 58 15.02 -17.70 -26.51
CA ALA A 58 14.60 -16.32 -26.71
C ALA A 58 13.14 -16.26 -27.16
N PHE A 59 12.40 -15.28 -26.64
CA PHE A 59 11.00 -15.02 -26.97
C PHE A 59 10.88 -13.60 -27.52
N HIS A 60 10.45 -13.49 -28.78
CA HIS A 60 10.36 -12.24 -29.53
C HIS A 60 8.92 -11.75 -29.69
N GLY A 61 8.74 -10.45 -29.86
CA GLY A 61 7.43 -9.79 -30.03
C GLY A 61 7.05 -8.83 -28.89
N TYR A 62 7.88 -8.77 -27.87
CA TYR A 62 7.84 -7.80 -26.77
C TYR A 62 8.62 -6.51 -27.11
N ASP A 63 8.47 -5.46 -26.29
CA ASP A 63 9.24 -4.21 -26.41
C ASP A 63 10.75 -4.39 -26.13
N ALA A 64 11.11 -5.47 -25.43
CA ALA A 64 12.49 -5.91 -25.24
C ALA A 64 12.55 -7.44 -25.28
N GLU A 65 13.72 -8.02 -25.57
CA GLU A 65 13.89 -9.47 -25.58
C GLU A 65 13.55 -10.07 -24.20
N LEU A 66 12.71 -11.11 -24.19
CA LEU A 66 12.52 -11.99 -23.03
C LEU A 66 13.32 -13.28 -23.28
N ARG A 67 14.26 -13.60 -22.38
CA ARG A 67 15.17 -14.74 -22.56
C ARG A 67 15.19 -15.63 -21.34
N LEU A 68 14.97 -16.93 -21.53
CA LEU A 68 15.20 -17.96 -20.52
C LEU A 68 16.57 -18.60 -20.75
N THR A 69 17.53 -18.35 -19.86
CA THR A 69 18.85 -18.98 -19.86
C THR A 69 18.89 -20.10 -18.81
N THR A 70 19.41 -21.28 -19.16
CA THR A 70 19.41 -22.44 -18.25
C THR A 70 20.51 -23.46 -18.57
N ASP A 71 20.90 -24.21 -17.55
CA ASP A 71 21.79 -25.38 -17.64
C ASP A 71 21.01 -26.71 -17.73
N ALA A 72 19.67 -26.66 -17.81
CA ALA A 72 18.85 -27.81 -18.11
C ALA A 72 18.82 -28.07 -19.63
N PRO A 73 18.67 -29.34 -20.08
CA PRO A 73 18.62 -29.62 -21.51
C PRO A 73 17.40 -28.97 -22.16
N LEU A 74 17.62 -28.12 -23.16
CA LEU A 74 16.58 -27.31 -23.80
C LEU A 74 15.45 -28.15 -24.43
N SER A 75 15.77 -29.37 -24.89
CA SER A 75 14.82 -30.32 -25.45
C SER A 75 13.73 -30.75 -24.44
N TYR A 76 13.95 -30.56 -23.14
CA TYR A 76 12.96 -30.89 -22.11
C TYR A 76 12.10 -29.70 -21.64
N LEU A 77 12.39 -28.47 -22.11
CA LEU A 77 11.75 -27.25 -21.61
C LEU A 77 10.37 -26.94 -22.21
N ASP A 78 9.79 -27.92 -22.90
CA ASP A 78 8.41 -27.90 -23.41
C ASP A 78 7.49 -28.83 -22.60
N GLY A 79 7.84 -29.05 -21.31
CA GLY A 79 7.05 -29.87 -20.39
C GLY A 79 7.41 -31.36 -20.35
N GLU A 80 8.43 -31.81 -21.08
CA GLU A 80 8.88 -33.19 -21.05
C GLU A 80 9.53 -33.55 -19.69
N PRO A 81 9.15 -34.68 -19.05
CA PRO A 81 9.63 -35.03 -17.73
C PRO A 81 11.03 -35.65 -17.75
N PHE A 82 11.99 -35.02 -17.08
CA PHE A 82 13.37 -35.52 -16.92
C PHE A 82 13.76 -35.70 -15.45
N GLY A 83 14.79 -36.51 -15.20
CA GLY A 83 15.32 -36.73 -13.85
C GLY A 83 16.18 -35.55 -13.39
N LEU A 84 15.91 -35.04 -12.20
CA LEU A 84 16.72 -34.02 -11.56
C LEU A 84 17.81 -34.69 -10.70
N SER A 85 18.99 -34.92 -11.27
CA SER A 85 20.13 -35.55 -10.58
C SER A 85 21.04 -34.54 -9.89
N GLU A 86 21.00 -33.28 -10.30
CA GLU A 86 21.85 -32.20 -9.81
C GLU A 86 21.07 -30.89 -9.77
N ARG A 87 21.66 -29.85 -9.19
CA ARG A 87 21.07 -28.51 -9.16
C ARG A 87 20.92 -27.97 -10.59
N ARG A 88 19.77 -27.36 -10.88
CA ARG A 88 19.48 -26.69 -12.16
C ARG A 88 19.11 -25.24 -11.92
N HIS A 89 19.54 -24.39 -12.85
CA HIS A 89 19.40 -22.95 -12.78
C HIS A 89 18.59 -22.45 -13.96
N PHE A 90 17.68 -21.51 -13.68
CA PHE A 90 16.83 -20.88 -14.68
C PHE A 90 16.87 -19.37 -14.44
N VAL A 91 17.23 -18.60 -15.45
CA VAL A 91 17.22 -17.14 -15.40
C VAL A 91 16.32 -16.62 -16.50
N LEU A 92 15.17 -16.05 -16.12
CA LEU A 92 14.28 -15.34 -17.02
C LEU A 92 14.64 -13.86 -16.99
N ALA A 93 15.18 -13.33 -18.08
CA ALA A 93 15.65 -11.96 -18.20
C ALA A 93 14.79 -11.16 -19.18
N TRP A 94 14.43 -9.93 -18.81
CA TRP A 94 13.84 -8.94 -19.69
C TRP A 94 14.91 -7.89 -20.07
N GLY A 95 15.17 -7.72 -21.37
CA GLY A 95 16.23 -6.86 -21.87
C GLY A 95 17.60 -7.54 -21.86
N ALA A 96 18.58 -6.95 -21.17
CA ALA A 96 19.97 -7.42 -21.23
C ALA A 96 20.12 -8.87 -20.71
N PRO A 97 20.65 -9.80 -21.54
CA PRO A 97 20.74 -11.21 -21.18
C PRO A 97 21.82 -11.50 -20.14
N VAL A 98 21.89 -12.76 -19.71
CA VAL A 98 23.01 -13.31 -18.94
C VAL A 98 23.95 -14.04 -19.88
N GLU A 99 25.24 -13.67 -19.84
CA GLU A 99 26.33 -14.27 -20.63
C GLU A 99 27.44 -14.83 -19.72
N GLU A 100 27.13 -15.06 -18.44
CA GLU A 100 28.03 -15.65 -17.43
C GLU A 100 27.57 -17.08 -17.07
N ALA A 101 28.46 -17.89 -16.50
CA ALA A 101 28.10 -19.21 -16.00
C ALA A 101 27.02 -19.13 -14.91
N LEU A 102 25.95 -19.93 -15.04
CA LEU A 102 24.74 -19.75 -14.24
C LEU A 102 24.90 -20.08 -12.77
N GLU A 103 25.57 -21.18 -12.42
CA GLU A 103 25.77 -21.57 -11.02
C GLU A 103 26.47 -20.46 -10.20
N PRO A 104 27.69 -20.00 -10.54
CA PRO A 104 28.36 -18.96 -9.77
C PRO A 104 27.60 -17.63 -9.78
N LEU A 105 26.88 -17.32 -10.87
CA LEU A 105 26.02 -16.14 -10.94
C LEU A 105 24.84 -16.22 -9.97
N CYS A 106 24.09 -17.32 -9.99
CA CYS A 106 22.91 -17.53 -9.16
C CYS A 106 23.28 -17.54 -7.68
N GLU A 107 24.35 -18.25 -7.30
CA GLU A 107 24.85 -18.28 -5.92
C GLU A 107 25.29 -16.90 -5.44
N ARG A 108 26.05 -16.17 -6.26
CA ARG A 108 26.46 -14.79 -5.95
C ARG A 108 25.25 -13.90 -5.77
N PHE A 109 24.32 -13.89 -6.72
CA PHE A 109 23.14 -13.02 -6.67
C PHE A 109 22.22 -13.38 -5.50
N LEU A 110 22.03 -14.66 -5.19
CA LEU A 110 21.24 -15.09 -4.04
C LEU A 110 21.89 -14.59 -2.73
N ARG A 111 23.19 -14.84 -2.55
CA ARG A 111 23.91 -14.42 -1.34
C ARG A 111 23.88 -12.91 -1.16
N GLU A 112 24.20 -12.14 -2.20
CA GLU A 112 24.19 -10.67 -2.10
C GLU A 112 22.77 -10.13 -1.88
N THR A 113 21.74 -10.75 -2.48
CA THR A 113 20.34 -10.36 -2.27
C THR A 113 19.87 -10.64 -0.84
N VAL A 114 20.19 -11.81 -0.29
CA VAL A 114 19.89 -12.14 1.11
C VAL A 114 20.60 -11.17 2.05
N LYS A 115 21.90 -10.93 1.81
CA LYS A 115 22.69 -9.99 2.61
C LYS A 115 22.11 -8.57 2.56
N TYR A 116 21.72 -8.10 1.38
CA TYR A 116 21.11 -6.78 1.21
C TYR A 116 19.84 -6.66 2.07
N TRP A 117 18.91 -7.61 1.98
CA TRP A 117 17.65 -7.54 2.72
C TRP A 117 17.84 -7.70 4.23
N GLN A 118 18.76 -8.58 4.66
CA GLN A 118 19.10 -8.71 6.09
C GLN A 118 19.72 -7.41 6.64
N GLN A 119 20.59 -6.76 5.87
CA GLN A 119 21.16 -5.46 6.25
C GLN A 119 20.11 -4.36 6.27
N TRP A 120 19.20 -4.33 5.29
CA TRP A 120 18.11 -3.36 5.25
C TRP A 120 17.21 -3.51 6.49
N VAL A 121 16.76 -4.73 6.81
CA VAL A 121 15.95 -5.01 8.01
C VAL A 121 16.69 -4.66 9.31
N LYS A 122 18.01 -4.85 9.36
CA LYS A 122 18.81 -4.48 10.55
C LYS A 122 18.80 -2.97 10.83
N HIS A 123 18.53 -2.14 9.83
CA HIS A 123 18.36 -0.70 9.99
C HIS A 123 16.91 -0.30 10.28
N CYS A 124 15.97 -1.25 10.34
CA CYS A 124 14.61 -0.97 10.79
C CYS A 124 14.56 -0.86 12.32
N ASP A 125 13.80 0.12 12.81
CA ASP A 125 13.23 0.06 14.15
C ASP A 125 12.14 -1.02 14.17
N ILE A 126 12.19 -1.91 15.17
CA ILE A 126 11.25 -3.02 15.31
C ILE A 126 10.69 -3.02 16.75
N PRO A 127 9.36 -3.18 16.95
CA PRO A 127 8.77 -3.24 18.28
C PRO A 127 9.17 -4.54 19.02
N PRO A 128 9.14 -4.57 20.37
CA PRO A 128 9.58 -5.73 21.14
C PRO A 128 8.78 -7.01 20.84
N ILE A 129 7.47 -6.86 20.63
CA ILE A 129 6.56 -7.94 20.23
C ILE A 129 6.11 -7.72 18.77
N TYR A 130 5.72 -8.81 18.09
CA TYR A 130 5.34 -8.86 16.66
C TYR A 130 6.50 -8.62 15.67
N GLN A 131 7.73 -8.96 16.05
CA GLN A 131 8.92 -8.72 15.22
C GLN A 131 8.82 -9.39 13.85
N GLU A 132 8.42 -10.67 13.78
CA GLU A 132 8.32 -11.40 12.52
C GLU A 132 7.29 -10.79 11.56
N GLU A 133 6.13 -10.39 12.11
CA GLU A 133 5.07 -9.73 11.36
C GLU A 133 5.53 -8.38 10.78
N VAL A 134 6.18 -7.56 11.61
CA VAL A 134 6.68 -6.24 11.21
C VAL A 134 7.80 -6.37 10.19
N ILE A 135 8.78 -7.27 10.40
CA ILE A 135 9.87 -7.52 9.45
C ILE A 135 9.30 -7.95 8.09
N ARG A 136 8.34 -8.89 8.08
CA ARG A 136 7.74 -9.35 6.83
C ARG A 136 6.98 -8.23 6.12
N SER A 137 6.24 -7.42 6.88
CA SER A 137 5.47 -6.29 6.34
C SER A 137 6.38 -5.15 5.84
N ALA A 138 7.49 -4.89 6.50
CA ALA A 138 8.50 -3.92 6.08
C ALA A 138 9.11 -4.31 4.74
N LEU A 139 9.51 -5.59 4.58
CA LEU A 139 10.01 -6.13 3.31
C LEU A 139 8.97 -6.02 2.19
N ALA A 140 7.71 -6.40 2.48
CA ALA A 140 6.62 -6.29 1.51
C ALA A 140 6.43 -4.84 1.08
N LEU A 141 6.36 -3.90 2.03
CA LEU A 141 6.17 -2.48 1.75
C LEU A 141 7.33 -1.89 0.93
N LYS A 142 8.58 -2.24 1.26
CA LYS A 142 9.75 -1.78 0.49
C LYS A 142 9.72 -2.29 -0.96
N LEU A 143 9.17 -3.47 -1.22
CA LEU A 143 8.98 -4.00 -2.57
C LEU A 143 7.89 -3.28 -3.38
N HIS A 144 7.02 -2.48 -2.74
CA HIS A 144 6.05 -1.62 -3.42
C HIS A 144 6.64 -0.26 -3.83
N CYS A 145 7.85 0.08 -3.38
CA CYS A 145 8.51 1.33 -3.73
C CYS A 145 9.19 1.23 -5.10
N PHE A 146 8.75 2.04 -6.05
CA PHE A 146 9.40 2.21 -7.35
C PHE A 146 10.46 3.31 -7.26
N GLU A 147 11.70 2.90 -6.98
CA GLU A 147 12.81 3.80 -6.60
C GLU A 147 13.24 4.80 -7.68
N ASP A 148 12.89 4.56 -8.94
CA ASP A 148 13.31 5.45 -10.04
C ASP A 148 12.59 6.80 -9.97
N THR A 149 11.28 6.78 -9.70
CA THR A 149 10.48 8.01 -9.59
C THR A 149 10.10 8.35 -8.15
N GLY A 150 10.15 7.38 -7.24
CA GLY A 150 9.68 7.50 -5.86
C GLY A 150 8.20 7.15 -5.67
N ALA A 151 7.51 6.66 -6.69
CA ALA A 151 6.14 6.17 -6.58
C ALA A 151 6.04 4.97 -5.64
N ILE A 152 4.94 4.85 -4.89
CA ILE A 152 4.65 3.70 -4.02
C ILE A 152 3.34 3.09 -4.48
N VAL A 153 3.37 1.87 -5.02
CA VAL A 153 2.16 1.24 -5.57
C VAL A 153 1.30 0.59 -4.49
N ALA A 154 -0.02 0.57 -4.69
CA ALA A 154 -0.98 0.04 -3.70
C ALA A 154 -0.93 -1.49 -3.58
N ALA A 155 -0.73 -2.20 -4.69
CA ALA A 155 -0.44 -3.63 -4.73
C ALA A 155 0.35 -4.02 -5.99
N LEU A 156 0.89 -5.24 -6.00
CA LEU A 156 1.60 -5.81 -7.16
C LEU A 156 0.71 -6.71 -8.03
N THR A 157 -0.61 -6.62 -7.86
CA THR A 157 -1.61 -7.44 -8.53
C THR A 157 -2.77 -6.60 -9.06
N THR A 158 -3.57 -7.20 -9.94
CA THR A 158 -4.78 -6.62 -10.51
C THR A 158 -5.87 -7.68 -10.57
N SER A 159 -7.12 -7.25 -10.49
CA SER A 159 -8.30 -8.08 -10.78
C SER A 159 -8.51 -9.28 -9.86
N ILE A 160 -7.90 -9.27 -8.67
CA ILE A 160 -8.29 -10.22 -7.61
C ILE A 160 -9.55 -9.65 -6.95
N PRO A 161 -10.66 -10.39 -6.89
CA PRO A 161 -11.92 -9.86 -6.39
C PRO A 161 -11.88 -9.60 -4.89
N GLU A 162 -12.46 -8.49 -4.43
CA GLU A 162 -12.60 -8.16 -3.00
C GLU A 162 -13.41 -9.23 -2.24
N ALA A 163 -14.40 -9.85 -2.89
CA ALA A 163 -15.17 -10.97 -2.37
C ALA A 163 -15.73 -11.84 -3.51
N PRO A 164 -16.09 -13.11 -3.25
CA PRO A 164 -16.71 -13.99 -4.25
C PRO A 164 -17.95 -13.36 -4.89
N GLY A 165 -18.05 -13.38 -6.22
CA GLY A 165 -19.21 -12.88 -6.95
C GLY A 165 -19.49 -11.37 -6.81
N SER A 166 -18.60 -10.60 -6.18
CA SER A 166 -18.82 -9.16 -5.93
C SER A 166 -18.70 -8.29 -7.19
N GLY A 167 -17.99 -8.78 -8.21
CA GLY A 167 -17.64 -7.99 -9.38
C GLY A 167 -16.70 -6.81 -9.08
N ARG A 168 -16.09 -6.74 -7.88
CA ARG A 168 -15.11 -5.72 -7.46
C ARG A 168 -13.69 -6.25 -7.68
N THR A 169 -13.12 -6.02 -8.86
CA THR A 169 -11.86 -6.62 -9.34
C THR A 169 -10.92 -5.53 -9.87
N TRP A 170 -10.44 -4.67 -8.99
CA TRP A 170 -9.72 -3.46 -9.39
C TRP A 170 -8.25 -3.72 -9.72
N ASP A 171 -7.67 -2.87 -10.57
CA ASP A 171 -6.22 -2.86 -10.85
C ASP A 171 -5.51 -1.95 -9.84
N TYR A 172 -4.63 -2.53 -9.02
CA TYR A 172 -3.98 -1.84 -7.90
C TYR A 172 -2.50 -1.55 -8.14
N ARG A 173 -2.00 -1.77 -9.36
CA ARG A 173 -0.58 -1.59 -9.71
C ARG A 173 -0.17 -0.13 -9.89
N TYR A 174 -0.90 0.79 -9.27
CA TYR A 174 -0.75 2.23 -9.39
C TYR A 174 -0.41 2.85 -8.04
N CYS A 175 0.12 4.07 -8.07
CA CYS A 175 0.42 4.87 -6.90
C CYS A 175 -0.80 5.70 -6.53
N TRP A 176 -1.56 5.27 -5.52
CA TRP A 176 -2.50 6.15 -4.84
C TRP A 176 -1.75 7.09 -3.92
N LEU A 177 -2.09 8.38 -3.98
CA LEU A 177 -1.48 9.37 -3.11
C LEU A 177 -1.81 9.08 -1.63
N ARG A 178 -3.02 8.61 -1.35
CA ARG A 178 -3.45 8.10 -0.04
C ARG A 178 -2.56 6.98 0.48
N ASP A 179 -2.45 5.91 -0.29
CA ASP A 179 -1.70 4.72 0.11
C ASP A 179 -0.22 5.08 0.37
N ALA A 180 0.34 5.97 -0.46
CA ALA A 180 1.68 6.50 -0.25
C ALA A 180 1.80 7.30 1.07
N TYR A 181 0.84 8.15 1.42
CA TYR A 181 0.83 8.84 2.72
C TYR A 181 0.93 7.85 3.90
N TYR A 182 0.11 6.81 3.88
CA TYR A 182 0.10 5.79 4.93
C TYR A 182 1.42 4.98 4.94
N ALA A 183 1.93 4.61 3.77
CA ALA A 183 3.22 3.93 3.63
C ALA A 183 4.38 4.74 4.21
N LEU A 184 4.44 6.04 3.93
CA LEU A 184 5.44 6.95 4.51
C LEU A 184 5.30 7.10 6.04
N GLY A 185 4.09 6.94 6.56
CA GLY A 185 3.84 6.82 7.99
C GLY A 185 4.47 5.56 8.59
N ALA A 186 4.32 4.41 7.92
CA ALA A 186 4.94 3.14 8.35
C ALA A 186 6.47 3.18 8.23
N PHE A 187 7.04 3.68 7.14
CA PHE A 187 8.49 3.84 7.01
C PHE A 187 9.09 4.72 8.10
N ARG A 188 8.38 5.78 8.51
CA ARG A 188 8.79 6.60 9.65
C ARG A 188 8.86 5.82 10.95
N LEU A 189 7.91 4.90 11.22
CA LEU A 189 7.95 4.05 12.40
C LEU A 189 9.11 3.06 12.34
N LEU A 190 9.44 2.57 11.14
CA LEU A 190 10.57 1.69 10.89
C LEU A 190 11.93 2.43 10.87
N GLY A 191 11.97 3.76 11.03
CA GLY A 191 13.23 4.51 10.97
C GLY A 191 13.79 4.74 9.57
N HIS A 192 13.00 4.50 8.51
CA HIS A 192 13.38 4.74 7.12
C HIS A 192 12.79 6.06 6.60
N PHE A 193 13.65 6.90 6.01
CA PHE A 193 13.30 8.29 5.67
C PHE A 193 13.53 8.60 4.19
N GLU A 194 14.38 7.84 3.51
CA GLU A 194 14.74 7.98 2.11
C GLU A 194 13.53 7.84 1.18
N GLU A 195 12.57 6.96 1.53
CA GLU A 195 11.33 6.77 0.78
C GLU A 195 10.48 8.04 0.77
N ARG A 196 10.52 8.87 1.82
CA ARG A 196 9.82 10.17 1.86
C ARG A 196 10.46 11.17 0.91
N GLU A 197 11.79 11.21 0.86
CA GLU A 197 12.53 12.12 -0.02
C GLU A 197 12.28 11.74 -1.49
N GLN A 198 12.30 10.44 -1.81
CA GLN A 198 11.97 9.95 -3.15
C GLN A 198 10.51 10.28 -3.52
N PHE A 199 9.56 10.04 -2.61
CA PHE A 199 8.16 10.37 -2.87
C PHE A 199 7.93 11.88 -3.04
N LEU A 200 8.69 12.74 -2.35
CA LEU A 200 8.62 14.19 -2.57
C LEU A 200 8.95 14.53 -4.04
N HIS A 201 9.96 13.90 -4.63
CA HIS A 201 10.27 14.11 -6.05
C HIS A 201 9.13 13.65 -6.97
N PHE A 202 8.52 12.49 -6.67
CA PHE A 202 7.33 12.02 -7.38
C PHE A 202 6.18 13.05 -7.32
N LEU A 203 5.85 13.50 -6.10
CA LEU A 203 4.75 14.42 -5.85
C LEU A 203 4.98 15.79 -6.50
N LEU A 204 6.22 16.31 -6.50
CA LEU A 204 6.56 17.56 -7.19
C LEU A 204 6.30 17.45 -8.70
N ASN A 205 6.67 16.34 -9.33
CA ASN A 205 6.44 16.11 -10.76
C ASN A 205 4.94 16.01 -11.08
N VAL A 206 4.20 15.28 -10.25
CA VAL A 206 2.74 15.18 -10.35
C VAL A 206 2.07 16.55 -10.19
N ALA A 207 2.40 17.30 -9.14
CA ALA A 207 1.80 18.60 -8.86
C ALA A 207 2.18 19.68 -9.90
N THR A 208 3.37 19.59 -10.50
CA THR A 208 3.78 20.50 -11.59
C THR A 208 2.96 20.26 -12.86
N SER A 209 2.47 19.02 -13.05
CA SER A 209 1.65 18.63 -14.20
C SER A 209 0.15 18.82 -13.97
N ALA A 210 -0.26 19.29 -12.79
CA ALA A 210 -1.66 19.48 -12.37
C ALA A 210 -1.94 20.95 -12.03
N PRO A 211 -2.39 21.77 -13.01
CA PRO A 211 -2.83 23.14 -12.76
C PRO A 211 -3.83 23.21 -11.60
N ASP A 212 -3.74 24.26 -10.78
CA ASP A 212 -4.61 24.48 -9.62
C ASP A 212 -4.71 23.33 -8.60
N LEU A 213 -3.72 22.42 -8.62
CA LEU A 213 -3.71 21.18 -7.84
C LEU A 213 -4.96 20.33 -8.08
N ASP A 214 -5.41 20.21 -9.33
CA ASP A 214 -6.40 19.20 -9.73
C ASP A 214 -5.77 17.80 -9.72
N LEU A 215 -5.48 17.31 -8.53
CA LEU A 215 -4.82 16.03 -8.31
C LEU A 215 -5.82 14.89 -8.49
N ALA A 216 -5.44 13.91 -9.30
CA ALA A 216 -6.13 12.63 -9.36
C ALA A 216 -5.83 11.81 -8.09
N PRO A 217 -6.72 10.90 -7.68
CA PRO A 217 -6.46 9.95 -6.59
C PRO A 217 -5.19 9.11 -6.77
N LEU A 218 -4.94 8.70 -8.01
CA LEU A 218 -3.88 7.77 -8.36
C LEU A 218 -3.19 8.07 -9.69
N TYR A 219 -1.96 7.58 -9.77
CA TYR A 219 -1.06 7.79 -10.89
C TYR A 219 -0.30 6.52 -11.22
N ARG A 220 0.12 6.39 -12.47
CA ARG A 220 1.13 5.43 -12.88
C ARG A 220 2.46 5.72 -12.17
N ILE A 221 3.37 4.74 -12.18
CA ILE A 221 4.72 4.92 -11.62
C ILE A 221 5.52 6.05 -12.29
N ASP A 222 5.16 6.46 -13.51
CA ASP A 222 5.75 7.61 -14.24
C ASP A 222 5.03 8.94 -13.98
N GLY A 223 4.03 8.97 -13.08
CA GLY A 223 3.30 10.18 -12.69
C GLY A 223 2.15 10.58 -13.62
N LYS A 224 1.85 9.80 -14.66
CA LYS A 224 0.71 10.04 -15.55
C LYS A 224 -0.60 9.50 -14.95
N SER A 225 -1.71 10.17 -15.26
CA SER A 225 -3.07 9.82 -14.83
C SER A 225 -3.92 9.17 -15.93
N ASP A 226 -3.32 8.74 -17.05
CA ASP A 226 -4.01 8.10 -18.19
C ASP A 226 -4.38 6.63 -17.89
N LEU A 227 -5.30 6.44 -16.94
CA LEU A 227 -5.64 5.16 -16.32
C LEU A 227 -7.02 4.64 -16.74
N VAL A 228 -7.34 4.74 -18.03
CA VAL A 228 -8.64 4.33 -18.58
C VAL A 228 -8.97 2.88 -18.18
N GLU A 229 -10.04 2.72 -17.41
CA GLU A 229 -10.54 1.40 -17.00
C GLU A 229 -11.12 0.64 -18.18
N ARG A 230 -10.71 -0.61 -18.33
CA ARG A 230 -11.17 -1.52 -19.39
C ARG A 230 -11.40 -2.91 -18.83
N VAL A 231 -12.48 -3.54 -19.26
CA VAL A 231 -12.76 -4.95 -18.99
C VAL A 231 -12.15 -5.81 -20.10
N LEU A 232 -11.55 -6.94 -19.71
CA LEU A 232 -11.01 -7.97 -20.60
C LEU A 232 -11.94 -9.19 -20.60
N ASP A 233 -12.95 -9.19 -21.48
CA ASP A 233 -14.05 -10.18 -21.46
C ASP A 233 -13.59 -11.64 -21.66
N GLU A 234 -12.49 -11.86 -22.38
CA GLU A 234 -11.99 -13.21 -22.68
C GLU A 234 -11.05 -13.79 -21.60
N TRP A 235 -10.83 -13.06 -20.50
CA TRP A 235 -9.97 -13.52 -19.42
C TRP A 235 -10.81 -14.20 -18.33
N PRO A 236 -10.46 -15.42 -17.92
CA PRO A 236 -11.27 -16.19 -16.97
C PRO A 236 -11.25 -15.63 -15.55
N GLY A 237 -10.30 -14.73 -15.24
CA GLY A 237 -10.14 -14.13 -13.91
C GLY A 237 -9.68 -15.11 -12.82
N TYR A 238 -9.44 -14.57 -11.64
CA TYR A 238 -8.98 -15.36 -10.49
C TYR A 238 -10.09 -16.30 -10.03
N ARG A 239 -9.84 -17.62 -10.06
CA ARG A 239 -10.85 -18.66 -9.71
C ARG A 239 -12.16 -18.57 -10.52
N GLY A 240 -12.12 -18.03 -11.73
CA GLY A 240 -13.33 -17.85 -12.55
C GLY A 240 -14.10 -16.56 -12.28
N GLU A 241 -13.60 -15.71 -11.38
CA GLU A 241 -14.26 -14.46 -10.99
C GLU A 241 -14.04 -13.37 -12.04
N THR A 242 -15.14 -12.80 -12.53
CA THR A 242 -15.17 -11.77 -13.57
C THR A 242 -15.85 -10.50 -13.06
N PRO A 243 -15.59 -9.33 -13.66
CA PRO A 243 -14.72 -9.08 -14.82
C PRO A 243 -13.23 -9.07 -14.48
N VAL A 244 -12.35 -9.21 -15.46
CA VAL A 244 -10.93 -8.83 -15.33
C VAL A 244 -10.79 -7.38 -15.79
N ARG A 245 -10.26 -6.50 -14.95
CA ARG A 245 -10.08 -5.07 -15.25
C ARG A 245 -8.62 -4.68 -15.34
N ILE A 246 -8.33 -3.75 -16.23
CA ILE A 246 -7.05 -3.04 -16.30
C ILE A 246 -7.34 -1.55 -16.31
N GLY A 247 -6.41 -0.74 -15.79
CA GLY A 247 -6.73 0.65 -15.47
C GLY A 247 -7.66 0.74 -14.27
N ASN A 248 -8.03 1.96 -13.89
CA ASN A 248 -8.88 2.16 -12.73
C ASN A 248 -9.69 3.46 -12.85
N GLY A 249 -11.01 3.33 -12.79
CA GLY A 249 -11.95 4.45 -12.92
C GLY A 249 -11.81 5.50 -11.82
N ALA A 250 -11.20 5.16 -10.67
CA ALA A 250 -10.95 6.14 -9.62
C ALA A 250 -10.05 7.29 -10.05
N ALA A 251 -9.30 7.15 -11.16
CA ALA A 251 -8.43 8.19 -11.68
C ALA A 251 -9.16 9.49 -12.07
N VAL A 252 -10.48 9.42 -12.29
CA VAL A 252 -11.32 10.61 -12.59
C VAL A 252 -12.20 11.06 -11.43
N HIS A 253 -12.09 10.41 -10.26
CA HIS A 253 -12.84 10.80 -9.07
C HIS A 253 -12.25 12.06 -8.44
N LYS A 254 -13.09 12.81 -7.71
CA LYS A 254 -12.62 13.87 -6.82
C LYS A 254 -12.52 13.30 -5.42
N GLN A 255 -11.34 13.42 -4.82
CA GLN A 255 -11.04 13.03 -3.45
C GLN A 255 -10.41 14.20 -2.73
N HIS A 256 -11.09 14.75 -1.73
CA HIS A 256 -10.63 15.95 -1.02
C HIS A 256 -9.68 15.60 0.15
N ASP A 257 -9.73 14.37 0.65
CA ASP A 257 -8.79 13.82 1.65
C ASP A 257 -7.33 13.88 1.18
N VAL A 258 -7.09 13.72 -0.13
CA VAL A 258 -5.74 13.69 -0.73
C VAL A 258 -4.90 14.93 -0.40
N PHE A 259 -5.53 16.11 -0.30
CA PHE A 259 -4.80 17.33 0.03
C PHE A 259 -4.27 17.29 1.47
N GLY A 260 -5.07 16.75 2.41
CA GLY A 260 -4.62 16.55 3.78
C GLY A 260 -3.54 15.50 3.89
N GLU A 261 -3.69 14.39 3.19
CA GLU A 261 -2.70 13.32 3.13
C GLU A 261 -1.35 13.82 2.65
N MET A 262 -1.33 14.62 1.57
CA MET A 262 -0.09 15.18 1.03
C MET A 262 0.54 16.21 1.98
N VAL A 263 -0.25 17.09 2.62
CA VAL A 263 0.29 17.99 3.64
C VAL A 263 0.89 17.21 4.81
N LEU A 264 0.22 16.17 5.29
CA LEU A 264 0.70 15.35 6.41
C LEU A 264 1.93 14.52 6.02
N ALA A 265 2.00 14.01 4.79
CA ALA A 265 3.15 13.28 4.27
C ALA A 265 4.42 14.15 4.23
N LEU A 266 4.27 15.42 3.87
CA LEU A 266 5.35 16.41 3.77
C LEU A 266 5.68 17.10 5.09
N THR A 267 4.76 17.12 6.06
CA THR A 267 4.94 17.79 7.36
C THR A 267 6.27 17.46 8.06
N PRO A 268 6.73 16.19 8.12
CA PRO A 268 8.02 15.87 8.74
C PRO A 268 9.20 16.60 8.12
N LEU A 269 9.19 16.91 6.82
CA LEU A 269 10.30 17.61 6.16
C LEU A 269 10.57 18.99 6.79
N PHE A 270 9.53 19.64 7.31
CA PHE A 270 9.63 20.98 7.86
C PHE A 270 9.83 21.02 9.37
N LEU A 271 9.43 19.96 10.08
CA LEU A 271 9.39 19.92 11.54
C LEU A 271 10.45 18.99 12.15
N ASP A 272 11.10 18.16 11.34
CA ASP A 272 12.20 17.30 11.74
C ASP A 272 13.52 17.85 11.21
N ALA A 273 14.44 18.14 12.13
CA ALA A 273 15.69 18.81 11.84
C ALA A 273 16.64 18.01 10.93
N ARG A 274 16.34 16.74 10.65
CA ARG A 274 17.12 15.90 9.72
C ARG A 274 16.90 16.26 8.24
N PHE A 275 15.74 16.83 7.89
CA PHE A 275 15.37 17.13 6.49
C PHE A 275 15.66 18.58 6.06
N ARG A 276 16.69 19.21 6.64
CA ARG A 276 16.99 20.63 6.37
C ARG A 276 17.21 20.92 4.89
N GLU A 277 17.76 19.97 4.15
CA GLU A 277 18.06 20.12 2.72
C GLU A 277 16.80 20.12 1.84
N GLN A 278 15.72 19.46 2.29
CA GLN A 278 14.46 19.38 1.56
C GLN A 278 13.54 20.59 1.81
N VAL A 279 13.81 21.39 2.84
CA VAL A 279 13.08 22.64 3.12
C VAL A 279 13.52 23.70 2.12
N THR A 280 12.95 23.65 0.93
CA THR A 280 13.23 24.58 -0.17
C THR A 280 11.99 25.44 -0.48
N PRO A 281 12.15 26.62 -1.09
CA PRO A 281 11.03 27.48 -1.46
C PRO A 281 9.95 26.78 -2.31
N PRO A 282 10.28 25.95 -3.33
CA PRO A 282 9.27 25.21 -4.10
C PRO A 282 8.47 24.21 -3.26
N VAL A 283 9.13 23.50 -2.33
CA VAL A 283 8.47 22.51 -1.47
C VAL A 283 7.57 23.21 -0.44
N LEU A 284 8.04 24.33 0.11
CA LEU A 284 7.25 25.17 1.01
C LEU A 284 6.03 25.79 0.30
N ASP A 285 6.20 26.23 -0.94
CA ASP A 285 5.09 26.71 -1.77
C ASP A 285 4.06 25.60 -2.03
N LEU A 286 4.52 24.41 -2.45
CA LEU A 286 3.65 23.27 -2.70
C LEU A 286 2.80 22.91 -1.47
N VAL A 287 3.42 22.72 -0.30
CA VAL A 287 2.68 22.36 0.93
C VAL A 287 1.70 23.46 1.34
N THR A 288 2.05 24.74 1.14
CA THR A 288 1.17 25.88 1.41
C THR A 288 -0.04 25.86 0.48
N ARG A 289 0.16 25.62 -0.83
CA ARG A 289 -0.93 25.52 -1.80
C ARG A 289 -1.83 24.31 -1.55
N LEU A 290 -1.25 23.15 -1.22
CA LEU A 290 -2.02 21.96 -0.82
C LEU A 290 -2.89 22.25 0.41
N ALA A 291 -2.34 22.90 1.44
CA ALA A 291 -3.10 23.25 2.64
C ALA A 291 -4.22 24.26 2.36
N ARG A 292 -3.97 25.30 1.54
CA ARG A 292 -5.03 26.25 1.12
C ARG A 292 -6.12 25.55 0.32
N LYS A 293 -5.73 24.64 -0.58
CA LYS A 293 -6.68 23.82 -1.33
C LYS A 293 -7.53 22.98 -0.37
N ALA A 294 -6.92 22.29 0.59
CA ALA A 294 -7.62 21.52 1.62
C ALA A 294 -8.63 22.38 2.40
N VAL A 295 -8.24 23.58 2.82
CA VAL A 295 -9.17 24.51 3.50
C VAL A 295 -10.35 24.90 2.59
N SER A 296 -10.09 25.13 1.30
CA SER A 296 -11.14 25.55 0.34
C SER A 296 -12.16 24.46 0.01
N VAL A 297 -11.77 23.18 0.10
CA VAL A 297 -12.63 22.04 -0.29
C VAL A 297 -13.23 21.29 0.90
N ALA A 298 -12.88 21.68 2.13
CA ALA A 298 -13.47 21.08 3.34
C ALA A 298 -15.01 21.18 3.31
N GLY A 299 -15.69 20.11 3.70
CA GLY A 299 -17.16 20.04 3.67
C GLY A 299 -17.79 19.95 2.26
N GLN A 300 -17.00 19.93 1.19
CA GLN A 300 -17.52 19.73 -0.16
C GLN A 300 -17.73 18.24 -0.47
N PRO A 301 -18.79 17.89 -1.22
CA PRO A 301 -19.02 16.51 -1.66
C PRO A 301 -17.86 15.92 -2.48
N ASP A 302 -17.48 14.69 -2.16
CA ASP A 302 -16.44 13.94 -2.88
C ASP A 302 -16.71 12.43 -2.85
N ALA A 303 -15.81 11.66 -3.48
CA ALA A 303 -15.91 10.20 -3.55
C ALA A 303 -15.53 9.51 -2.22
N GLY A 304 -14.97 10.24 -1.26
CA GLY A 304 -14.41 9.72 0.00
C GLY A 304 -13.23 8.77 -0.21
N ILE A 305 -12.63 8.33 0.89
CA ILE A 305 -11.50 7.40 0.92
C ILE A 305 -11.78 6.06 0.20
N TRP A 306 -13.04 5.63 0.18
CA TRP A 306 -13.47 4.38 -0.45
C TRP A 306 -13.87 4.52 -1.91
N GLU A 307 -13.72 5.71 -2.50
CA GLU A 307 -13.90 5.95 -3.94
C GLU A 307 -15.30 5.57 -4.44
N TYR A 308 -16.31 5.96 -3.67
CA TYR A 308 -17.70 5.68 -3.99
C TYR A 308 -18.03 6.13 -5.43
N ARG A 309 -18.58 5.20 -6.21
CA ARG A 309 -19.03 5.45 -7.59
C ARG A 309 -20.49 5.94 -7.65
N SER A 310 -21.14 6.06 -6.49
CA SER A 310 -22.48 6.62 -6.32
C SER A 310 -22.46 8.14 -6.17
N GLU A 311 -23.60 8.74 -5.83
CA GLU A 311 -23.70 10.17 -5.51
C GLU A 311 -22.69 10.57 -4.42
N TRP A 312 -21.95 11.64 -4.67
CA TRP A 312 -20.97 12.20 -3.76
C TRP A 312 -21.63 13.05 -2.68
N ARG A 313 -21.13 12.91 -1.45
CA ARG A 313 -21.62 13.60 -0.25
C ARG A 313 -20.45 14.20 0.52
N PRO A 314 -20.67 15.21 1.38
CA PRO A 314 -19.62 15.71 2.27
C PRO A 314 -19.16 14.60 3.23
N GLN A 315 -18.01 14.01 2.94
CA GLN A 315 -17.46 12.90 3.73
C GLN A 315 -16.74 13.44 4.97
N THR A 316 -17.06 12.89 6.14
CA THR A 316 -16.44 13.29 7.41
C THR A 316 -14.95 13.03 7.44
N PHE A 317 -14.50 11.90 6.85
CA PHE A 317 -13.08 11.59 6.74
C PHE A 317 -12.32 12.60 5.88
N SER A 318 -12.89 13.03 4.75
CA SER A 318 -12.28 14.05 3.89
C SER A 318 -12.12 15.38 4.62
N SER A 319 -13.16 15.84 5.32
CA SER A 319 -13.09 17.04 6.16
C SER A 319 -12.10 16.90 7.33
N LEU A 320 -12.00 15.71 7.92
CA LEU A 320 -11.01 15.41 8.96
C LEU A 320 -9.58 15.55 8.43
N MET A 321 -9.31 15.08 7.21
CA MET A 321 -8.01 15.24 6.56
C MET A 321 -7.74 16.69 6.18
N CYS A 322 -8.75 17.45 5.70
CA CYS A 322 -8.61 18.87 5.46
C CYS A 322 -8.32 19.67 6.73
N TRP A 323 -8.97 19.33 7.85
CA TRP A 323 -8.69 19.88 9.17
C TRP A 323 -7.24 19.61 9.57
N ALA A 324 -6.80 18.35 9.45
CA ALA A 324 -5.44 17.96 9.81
C ALA A 324 -4.40 18.72 8.96
N ALA A 325 -4.68 18.93 7.68
CA ALA A 325 -3.86 19.73 6.77
C ALA A 325 -3.64 21.15 7.33
N ALA A 326 -4.74 21.83 7.67
CA ALA A 326 -4.70 23.19 8.19
C ALA A 326 -3.97 23.26 9.54
N ASP A 327 -4.22 22.33 10.47
CA ASP A 327 -3.54 22.30 11.77
C ASP A 327 -2.02 22.10 11.61
N ARG A 328 -1.59 21.14 10.78
CA ARG A 328 -0.16 20.89 10.57
C ARG A 328 0.49 22.03 9.80
N MET A 329 -0.18 22.61 8.82
CA MET A 329 0.33 23.76 8.09
C MET A 329 0.50 24.99 9.00
N ALA A 330 -0.39 25.22 9.97
CA ALA A 330 -0.20 26.30 10.95
C ALA A 330 1.13 26.16 11.74
N ARG A 331 1.54 24.92 12.04
CA ARG A 331 2.83 24.64 12.72
C ARG A 331 4.02 24.87 11.79
N ILE A 332 3.92 24.45 10.53
CA ILE A 332 4.93 24.70 9.49
C ILE A 332 5.08 26.21 9.26
N ALA A 333 3.97 26.91 9.06
CA ALA A 333 3.92 28.35 8.82
C ALA A 333 4.55 29.13 9.98
N LYS A 334 4.29 28.76 11.24
CA LYS A 334 4.94 29.41 12.39
C LYS A 334 6.48 29.45 12.29
N GLN A 335 7.10 28.43 11.70
CA GLN A 335 8.56 28.34 11.56
C GLN A 335 9.07 28.93 10.23
N HIS A 336 8.33 28.71 9.13
CA HIS A 336 8.83 28.94 7.77
C HIS A 336 8.06 30.00 6.98
N ARG A 337 6.81 30.33 7.37
CA ARG A 337 5.97 31.41 6.82
C ARG A 337 5.08 32.07 7.88
N PRO A 338 5.64 32.84 8.83
CA PRO A 338 4.88 33.33 9.98
C PRO A 338 3.64 34.17 9.63
N ALA A 339 3.66 34.86 8.48
CA ALA A 339 2.54 35.64 7.96
C ALA A 339 1.30 34.79 7.65
N ASP A 340 1.47 33.53 7.22
CA ASP A 340 0.38 32.62 6.87
C ASP A 340 -0.14 31.83 8.08
N ALA A 341 0.53 31.90 9.25
CA ALA A 341 0.23 31.02 10.38
C ALA A 341 -1.17 31.22 10.98
N GLU A 342 -1.66 32.47 11.01
CA GLU A 342 -3.01 32.77 11.51
C GLU A 342 -4.09 32.27 10.56
N GLU A 343 -3.89 32.40 9.25
CA GLU A 343 -4.80 31.89 8.21
C GLU A 343 -5.10 30.41 8.44
N PHE A 344 -4.06 29.59 8.55
CA PHE A 344 -4.21 28.15 8.72
C PHE A 344 -4.75 27.75 10.10
N ARG A 345 -4.37 28.47 11.16
CA ARG A 345 -4.91 28.23 12.51
C ARG A 345 -6.42 28.50 12.55
N SER A 346 -6.86 29.61 11.96
CA SER A 346 -8.28 29.97 11.89
C SER A 346 -9.06 29.02 10.98
N GLY A 347 -8.48 28.61 9.84
CA GLY A 347 -9.02 27.58 8.96
C GLY A 347 -9.21 26.24 9.67
N ALA A 348 -8.20 25.76 10.40
CA ALA A 348 -8.30 24.54 11.19
C ALA A 348 -9.40 24.64 12.27
N HIS A 349 -9.54 25.79 12.93
CA HIS A 349 -10.62 26.00 13.90
C HIS A 349 -12.00 25.86 13.26
N LYS A 350 -12.22 26.59 12.17
CA LYS A 350 -13.50 26.60 11.44
C LYS A 350 -13.90 25.21 10.95
N ILE A 351 -12.97 24.49 10.31
CA ILE A 351 -13.26 23.13 9.79
C ILE A 351 -13.59 22.18 10.94
N ARG A 352 -12.89 22.29 12.08
CA ARG A 352 -13.18 21.46 13.25
C ARG A 352 -14.58 21.73 13.82
N GLU A 353 -14.96 23.01 13.94
CA GLU A 353 -16.31 23.39 14.41
C GLU A 353 -17.40 22.86 13.48
N GLU A 354 -17.22 23.04 12.17
CA GLU A 354 -18.12 22.51 11.16
C GLU A 354 -18.24 20.97 11.25
N LEU A 355 -17.11 20.25 11.28
CA LEU A 355 -17.10 18.80 11.41
C LEU A 355 -17.85 18.35 12.67
N LEU A 356 -17.56 18.94 13.83
CA LEU A 356 -18.19 18.52 15.09
C LEU A 356 -19.68 18.88 15.17
N SER A 357 -20.14 19.86 14.39
CA SER A 357 -21.56 20.23 14.33
C SER A 357 -22.35 19.43 13.30
N CYS A 358 -21.72 19.04 12.19
CA CYS A 358 -22.41 18.36 11.07
C CYS A 358 -22.21 16.84 11.05
N ALA A 359 -21.15 16.32 11.67
CA ALA A 359 -20.74 14.92 11.56
C ALA A 359 -20.75 14.16 12.89
N VAL A 360 -21.41 14.68 13.92
CA VAL A 360 -21.64 13.97 15.17
C VAL A 360 -23.12 13.58 15.25
N ASP A 361 -23.40 12.29 15.43
CA ASP A 361 -24.75 11.82 15.71
C ASP A 361 -25.19 12.33 17.08
N PRO A 362 -26.25 13.16 17.19
CA PRO A 362 -26.69 13.72 18.46
C PRO A 362 -27.24 12.65 19.42
N SER A 363 -27.68 11.50 18.92
CA SER A 363 -28.24 10.41 19.72
C SER A 363 -27.17 9.49 20.30
N ARG A 364 -26.14 9.16 19.50
CA ARG A 364 -25.06 8.24 19.87
C ARG A 364 -23.80 8.95 20.39
N GLY A 365 -23.64 10.23 20.09
CA GLY A 365 -22.44 11.01 20.41
C GLY A 365 -21.18 10.55 19.67
N CYS A 366 -21.32 9.79 18.58
CA CYS A 366 -20.21 9.30 17.75
C CYS A 366 -20.11 10.07 16.44
N LEU A 367 -18.93 10.02 15.80
CA LEU A 367 -18.76 10.51 14.44
C LEU A 367 -19.52 9.62 13.44
N VAL A 368 -20.06 10.22 12.38
CA VAL A 368 -20.77 9.55 11.29
C VAL A 368 -20.04 9.73 9.95
N ALA A 369 -20.31 8.84 8.99
CA ALA A 369 -19.60 8.73 7.71
C ALA A 369 -19.67 10.00 6.87
N ASP A 370 -20.87 10.56 6.72
CA ASP A 370 -21.17 11.78 5.96
C ASP A 370 -21.94 12.80 6.80
N TYR A 371 -21.84 14.08 6.42
CA TYR A 371 -22.51 15.17 7.14
C TYR A 371 -24.03 14.97 7.17
N GLY A 372 -24.61 15.06 8.37
CA GLY A 372 -26.04 14.84 8.61
C GLY A 372 -26.48 13.37 8.55
N GLY A 373 -25.55 12.43 8.36
CA GLY A 373 -25.82 10.99 8.37
C GLY A 373 -25.97 10.40 9.78
N THR A 374 -26.22 9.09 9.84
CA THR A 374 -26.31 8.30 11.08
C THR A 374 -25.44 7.04 11.06
N GLU A 375 -24.84 6.75 9.91
CA GLU A 375 -24.03 5.55 9.67
C GLU A 375 -22.58 5.82 10.06
N VAL A 376 -21.90 4.81 10.60
CA VAL A 376 -20.46 4.90 10.91
C VAL A 376 -19.61 4.38 9.76
N ASP A 377 -18.38 4.87 9.69
CA ASP A 377 -17.33 4.43 8.77
C ASP A 377 -16.06 4.13 9.56
N ALA A 378 -15.38 3.02 9.23
CA ALA A 378 -14.16 2.62 9.92
C ALA A 378 -13.01 3.62 9.76
N ALA A 379 -12.99 4.44 8.71
CA ALA A 379 -12.00 5.51 8.52
C ALA A 379 -12.04 6.55 9.65
N LEU A 380 -13.16 6.69 10.36
CA LEU A 380 -13.31 7.64 11.48
C LEU A 380 -12.49 7.25 12.71
N LEU A 381 -11.97 6.02 12.77
CA LEU A 381 -10.98 5.61 13.77
C LEU A 381 -9.71 6.49 13.68
N GLN A 382 -9.40 7.05 12.50
CA GLN A 382 -8.30 7.99 12.30
C GLN A 382 -8.47 9.32 13.05
N ALA A 383 -9.67 9.67 13.52
CA ALA A 383 -9.86 10.85 14.36
C ALA A 383 -9.03 10.77 15.65
N VAL A 384 -8.78 9.55 16.15
CA VAL A 384 -7.93 9.30 17.31
C VAL A 384 -6.46 9.57 16.99
N THR A 385 -5.93 8.98 15.91
CA THR A 385 -4.51 9.09 15.53
C THR A 385 -4.13 10.49 15.07
N LEU A 386 -5.05 11.18 14.39
CA LEU A 386 -4.92 12.57 13.95
C LEU A 386 -5.09 13.58 15.09
N ARG A 387 -5.65 13.13 16.23
CA ARG A 387 -5.91 13.90 17.46
C ARG A 387 -6.89 15.03 17.23
N LEU A 388 -8.01 14.73 16.57
CA LEU A 388 -9.12 15.67 16.38
C LEU A 388 -9.59 16.27 17.71
N LEU A 389 -9.68 15.41 18.73
CA LEU A 389 -10.09 15.71 20.09
C LEU A 389 -9.06 15.15 21.10
N PRO A 390 -9.08 15.64 22.36
CA PRO A 390 -8.34 15.01 23.47
C PRO A 390 -8.67 13.53 23.61
N SER A 391 -7.73 12.71 24.08
CA SER A 391 -7.88 11.25 24.19
C SER A 391 -8.93 10.79 25.21
N ASP A 392 -9.34 11.66 26.12
CA ASP A 392 -10.40 11.45 27.11
C ASP A 392 -11.78 11.97 26.65
N ASP A 393 -11.87 12.58 25.47
CA ASP A 393 -13.14 13.05 24.91
C ASP A 393 -14.05 11.86 24.59
N GLN A 394 -15.25 11.87 25.17
CA GLN A 394 -16.21 10.77 25.06
C GLN A 394 -16.64 10.50 23.62
N ARG A 395 -16.58 11.48 22.72
CA ARG A 395 -16.95 11.29 21.32
C ARG A 395 -16.00 10.35 20.59
N LEU A 396 -14.70 10.36 20.93
CA LEU A 396 -13.73 9.44 20.34
C LEU A 396 -14.01 7.99 20.81
N HIS A 397 -14.25 7.80 22.10
CA HIS A 397 -14.60 6.49 22.66
C HIS A 397 -15.93 5.98 22.10
N ALA A 398 -16.95 6.84 22.02
CA ALA A 398 -18.23 6.52 21.40
C ALA A 398 -18.08 6.12 19.93
N THR A 399 -17.21 6.80 19.18
CA THR A 399 -16.91 6.46 17.78
C THR A 399 -16.25 5.09 17.65
N VAL A 400 -15.22 4.80 18.46
CA VAL A 400 -14.56 3.47 18.44
C VAL A 400 -15.55 2.36 18.81
N ASN A 401 -16.39 2.58 19.82
CA ASN A 401 -17.39 1.61 20.25
C ASN A 401 -18.49 1.40 19.18
N ALA A 402 -18.95 2.48 18.54
CA ALA A 402 -19.94 2.44 17.48
C ALA A 402 -19.42 1.68 16.25
N VAL A 403 -18.19 1.97 15.81
CA VAL A 403 -17.53 1.24 14.71
C VAL A 403 -17.37 -0.24 15.07
N GLN A 404 -16.92 -0.55 16.28
CA GLN A 404 -16.77 -1.93 16.73
C GLN A 404 -18.11 -2.68 16.77
N HIS A 405 -19.17 -2.03 17.25
CA HIS A 405 -20.50 -2.64 17.31
C HIS A 405 -21.09 -2.88 15.92
N ASP A 406 -21.04 -1.87 15.06
CA ASP A 406 -21.82 -1.85 13.82
C ASP A 406 -21.10 -2.53 12.65
N LEU A 407 -19.75 -2.52 12.65
CA LEU A 407 -18.94 -2.95 11.50
C LEU A 407 -18.14 -4.23 11.77
N ALA A 408 -18.04 -4.70 13.01
CA ALA A 408 -17.34 -5.95 13.30
C ALA A 408 -18.18 -7.17 12.91
N HIS A 409 -17.56 -8.10 12.20
CA HIS A 409 -18.08 -9.44 11.97
C HIS A 409 -16.99 -10.44 12.33
N ASP A 410 -17.28 -11.36 13.23
CA ASP A 410 -16.29 -12.23 13.87
C ASP A 410 -15.02 -11.44 14.27
N GLY A 411 -15.20 -10.28 14.90
CA GLY A 411 -14.14 -9.36 15.35
C GLY A 411 -13.19 -8.80 14.27
N TRP A 412 -13.55 -8.90 12.98
CA TRP A 412 -12.88 -8.23 11.87
C TRP A 412 -13.78 -7.10 11.34
N LEU A 413 -13.20 -5.93 11.03
CA LEU A 413 -13.98 -4.77 10.63
C LEU A 413 -14.22 -4.69 9.12
N LYS A 414 -15.48 -4.43 8.75
CA LYS A 414 -15.84 -3.91 7.43
C LYS A 414 -15.49 -2.42 7.33
N ARG A 415 -15.38 -1.90 6.10
CA ARG A 415 -15.23 -0.45 5.84
C ARG A 415 -16.45 0.34 6.35
N TYR A 416 -17.63 -0.12 5.96
CA TYR A 416 -18.95 0.45 6.23
C TYR A 416 -20.01 -0.65 6.00
N ARG A 417 -21.29 -0.33 6.27
CA ARG A 417 -22.43 -1.27 6.10
C ARG A 417 -23.52 -0.80 5.14
N THR A 418 -23.32 0.34 4.48
CA THR A 418 -24.22 0.89 3.46
C THR A 418 -24.01 0.21 2.10
N ASN A 419 -25.01 0.32 1.21
CA ASN A 419 -24.88 -0.12 -0.18
C ASN A 419 -24.25 1.00 -1.02
N ASP A 420 -23.10 0.72 -1.62
CA ASP A 420 -22.27 1.63 -2.41
C ASP A 420 -22.53 1.55 -3.93
N GLY A 421 -23.56 0.81 -4.35
CA GLY A 421 -23.83 0.49 -5.76
C GLY A 421 -23.31 -0.88 -6.21
N PHE A 422 -22.46 -1.53 -5.41
CA PHE A 422 -21.97 -2.91 -5.60
C PHE A 422 -22.45 -3.86 -4.48
N GLY A 423 -23.46 -3.43 -3.73
CA GLY A 423 -23.99 -4.17 -2.58
C GLY A 423 -23.22 -3.88 -1.29
N VAL A 424 -23.76 -4.36 -0.17
CA VAL A 424 -23.13 -4.15 1.14
C VAL A 424 -21.83 -4.97 1.23
N PRO A 425 -20.73 -4.41 1.77
CA PRO A 425 -19.50 -5.18 1.99
C PRO A 425 -19.74 -6.48 2.77
N ALA A 426 -19.35 -7.62 2.17
CA ALA A 426 -19.50 -8.93 2.78
C ALA A 426 -18.30 -9.30 3.67
N VAL A 427 -17.11 -8.92 3.23
CA VAL A 427 -15.80 -9.23 3.82
C VAL A 427 -15.29 -8.09 4.70
N ALA A 428 -14.34 -8.40 5.58
CA ALA A 428 -13.60 -7.39 6.34
C ALA A 428 -12.45 -6.82 5.51
N PHE A 429 -12.13 -5.55 5.74
CA PHE A 429 -10.96 -4.90 5.16
C PHE A 429 -9.87 -4.89 6.23
N MET A 430 -8.74 -5.55 5.97
CA MET A 430 -7.70 -5.80 6.98
C MET A 430 -7.20 -4.51 7.65
N LEU A 431 -6.96 -3.47 6.86
CA LEU A 431 -6.58 -2.14 7.34
C LEU A 431 -7.51 -1.57 8.42
N CYS A 432 -8.83 -1.73 8.27
CA CYS A 432 -9.80 -1.18 9.22
C CYS A 432 -9.63 -1.81 10.61
N THR A 433 -9.41 -3.12 10.66
CA THR A 433 -9.10 -3.83 11.91
C THR A 433 -7.80 -3.32 12.52
N PHE A 434 -6.78 -3.04 11.71
CA PHE A 434 -5.52 -2.46 12.21
C PHE A 434 -5.68 -1.02 12.73
N TRP A 435 -6.52 -0.20 12.08
CA TRP A 435 -6.88 1.11 12.61
C TRP A 435 -7.60 1.01 13.95
N GLN A 436 -8.42 -0.03 14.15
CA GLN A 436 -9.07 -0.26 15.44
C GLN A 436 -8.06 -0.60 16.52
N VAL A 437 -7.10 -1.48 16.23
CA VAL A 437 -6.00 -1.79 17.15
C VAL A 437 -5.27 -0.51 17.56
N GLU A 438 -4.87 0.32 16.58
CA GLU A 438 -4.17 1.57 16.89
C GLU A 438 -5.05 2.52 17.71
N ALA A 439 -6.31 2.72 17.33
CA ALA A 439 -7.23 3.60 18.06
C ALA A 439 -7.43 3.13 19.52
N LEU A 440 -7.66 1.83 19.74
CA LEU A 440 -7.79 1.24 21.07
C LEU A 440 -6.53 1.49 21.92
N ALA A 441 -5.35 1.20 21.37
CA ALA A 441 -4.09 1.40 22.08
C ALA A 441 -3.87 2.89 22.45
N ARG A 442 -4.18 3.81 21.53
CA ARG A 442 -4.05 5.27 21.76
C ARG A 442 -5.03 5.80 22.81
N LEU A 443 -6.20 5.17 22.94
CA LEU A 443 -7.20 5.49 23.95
C LEU A 443 -6.96 4.76 25.30
N GLY A 444 -5.83 4.08 25.47
CA GLY A 444 -5.47 3.39 26.71
C GLY A 444 -6.09 1.99 26.86
N ARG A 445 -6.77 1.48 25.84
CA ARG A 445 -7.40 0.13 25.80
C ARG A 445 -6.43 -0.91 25.24
N ALA A 446 -5.23 -0.97 25.82
CA ALA A 446 -4.11 -1.75 25.28
C ALA A 446 -4.35 -3.27 25.28
N ASP A 447 -5.09 -3.80 26.26
CA ASP A 447 -5.43 -5.23 26.31
C ASP A 447 -6.33 -5.65 25.15
N GLU A 448 -7.33 -4.83 24.81
CA GLU A 448 -8.20 -5.06 23.66
C GLU A 448 -7.43 -4.97 22.34
N ALA A 449 -6.53 -3.99 22.23
CA ALA A 449 -5.64 -3.85 21.07
C ALA A 449 -4.76 -5.10 20.88
N ARG A 450 -4.18 -5.63 21.96
CA ARG A 450 -3.36 -6.87 21.93
C ARG A 450 -4.19 -8.11 21.62
N ALA A 451 -5.41 -8.22 22.16
CA ALA A 451 -6.31 -9.32 21.86
C ALA A 451 -6.63 -9.39 20.35
N LEU A 452 -6.93 -8.25 19.72
CA LEU A 452 -7.13 -8.17 18.27
C LEU A 452 -5.86 -8.51 17.48
N MET A 453 -4.69 -8.00 17.90
CA MET A 453 -3.41 -8.35 17.27
C MET A 453 -3.08 -9.84 17.33
N GLY A 454 -3.49 -10.53 18.40
CA GLY A 454 -3.31 -11.98 18.53
C GLY A 454 -3.93 -12.75 17.37
N ARG A 455 -5.08 -12.29 16.86
CA ARG A 455 -5.83 -12.92 15.76
C ARG A 455 -5.13 -12.82 14.41
N VAL A 456 -4.31 -11.78 14.22
CA VAL A 456 -3.55 -11.56 12.98
C VAL A 456 -2.62 -12.73 12.69
N ARG A 457 -2.12 -13.41 13.72
CA ARG A 457 -1.26 -14.61 13.55
C ARG A 457 -1.97 -15.75 12.81
N GLU A 458 -3.29 -15.82 12.90
CA GLU A 458 -4.11 -16.92 12.38
C GLU A 458 -4.45 -16.76 10.89
N VAL A 459 -4.34 -15.54 10.34
CA VAL A 459 -4.84 -15.21 8.99
C VAL A 459 -3.74 -14.89 7.97
N LYS A 460 -2.48 -14.87 8.39
CA LYS A 460 -1.34 -14.65 7.47
C LYS A 460 -1.22 -15.81 6.48
N SER A 461 -0.85 -15.49 5.24
CA SER A 461 -0.41 -16.53 4.28
C SER A 461 0.81 -17.30 4.82
N PRO A 462 1.15 -18.48 4.25
CA PRO A 462 2.38 -19.19 4.60
C PRO A 462 3.66 -18.37 4.43
N LEU A 463 3.61 -17.28 3.66
CA LEU A 463 4.72 -16.34 3.46
C LEU A 463 4.71 -15.15 4.45
N GLY A 464 3.72 -15.08 5.34
CA GLY A 464 3.50 -13.96 6.25
C GLY A 464 2.92 -12.71 5.59
N LEU A 465 2.41 -12.84 4.36
CA LEU A 465 1.80 -11.74 3.58
C LEU A 465 0.29 -11.67 3.78
N LEU A 466 -0.27 -10.46 3.62
CA LEU A 466 -1.69 -10.15 3.77
C LEU A 466 -2.29 -9.62 2.46
N SER A 467 -3.55 -9.99 2.20
CA SER A 467 -4.36 -9.38 1.16
C SER A 467 -5.10 -8.13 1.68
N GLU A 468 -5.83 -7.48 0.80
CA GLU A 468 -6.74 -6.37 1.11
C GLU A 468 -7.90 -6.79 2.02
N ASP A 469 -8.65 -7.81 1.60
CA ASP A 469 -9.86 -8.27 2.25
C ASP A 469 -9.67 -9.66 2.89
N LEU A 470 -10.48 -9.92 3.90
CA LEU A 470 -10.53 -11.19 4.61
C LEU A 470 -11.99 -11.60 4.81
N GLU A 471 -12.33 -12.83 4.42
CA GLU A 471 -13.60 -13.44 4.81
C GLU A 471 -13.54 -13.80 6.30
N PRO A 472 -14.37 -13.20 7.18
CA PRO A 472 -14.13 -13.23 8.62
C PRO A 472 -14.27 -14.59 9.30
N VAL A 473 -15.04 -15.54 8.73
CA VAL A 473 -15.31 -16.83 9.37
C VAL A 473 -14.36 -17.92 8.88
N SER A 474 -14.13 -17.98 7.57
CA SER A 474 -13.28 -18.95 6.88
C SER A 474 -11.81 -18.53 6.80
N HIS A 475 -11.53 -17.25 7.09
CA HIS A 475 -10.21 -16.63 6.97
C HIS A 475 -9.60 -16.71 5.56
N VAL A 476 -10.44 -16.88 4.54
CA VAL A 476 -9.99 -16.82 3.15
C VAL A 476 -9.65 -15.37 2.79
N MET A 477 -8.42 -15.15 2.38
CA MET A 477 -7.94 -13.88 1.86
C MET A 477 -8.49 -13.59 0.46
N TRP A 478 -8.99 -12.37 0.27
CA TRP A 478 -9.53 -11.81 -0.97
C TRP A 478 -8.96 -10.42 -1.25
N GLY A 479 -9.28 -9.86 -2.41
CA GLY A 479 -8.73 -8.58 -2.88
C GLY A 479 -7.25 -8.68 -3.25
N ASN A 480 -6.65 -7.54 -3.59
CA ASN A 480 -5.28 -7.52 -4.11
C ASN A 480 -4.25 -8.05 -3.09
N PHE A 481 -3.18 -8.68 -3.59
CA PHE A 481 -2.19 -9.41 -2.77
C PHE A 481 -0.75 -9.32 -3.32
N PRO A 482 0.28 -9.19 -2.45
CA PRO A 482 0.15 -8.58 -1.13
C PRO A 482 -0.35 -7.14 -1.29
N GLN A 483 -1.22 -6.68 -0.38
CA GLN A 483 -1.68 -5.29 -0.40
C GLN A 483 -0.76 -4.44 0.49
N ALA A 484 -0.23 -3.34 -0.05
CA ALA A 484 0.61 -2.41 0.71
C ALA A 484 -0.12 -1.89 1.94
N TYR A 485 -1.40 -1.52 1.78
CA TYR A 485 -2.18 -0.89 2.82
C TYR A 485 -2.37 -1.79 4.06
N SER A 486 -2.70 -3.07 3.86
CA SER A 486 -2.75 -4.08 4.94
C SER A 486 -1.43 -4.20 5.70
N HIS A 487 -0.31 -4.20 4.98
CA HIS A 487 1.01 -4.26 5.60
C HIS A 487 1.37 -2.97 6.35
N VAL A 488 0.92 -1.81 5.85
CA VAL A 488 1.02 -0.54 6.58
C VAL A 488 0.22 -0.60 7.88
N GLY A 489 -1.04 -1.02 7.80
CA GLY A 489 -1.91 -1.18 8.96
C GLY A 489 -1.27 -2.07 10.02
N LEU A 490 -0.73 -3.23 9.60
CA LEU A 490 -0.04 -4.15 10.52
C LEU A 490 1.11 -3.47 11.25
N ILE A 491 1.95 -2.68 10.55
CA ILE A 491 3.08 -2.00 11.16
C ILE A 491 2.60 -1.00 12.21
N HIS A 492 1.66 -0.11 11.87
CA HIS A 492 1.13 0.88 12.83
C HIS A 492 0.47 0.21 14.04
N ALA A 493 -0.36 -0.80 13.81
CA ALA A 493 -1.04 -1.56 14.85
C ALA A 493 -0.05 -2.29 15.77
N ALA A 494 0.98 -2.93 15.21
CA ALA A 494 2.01 -3.61 15.97
C ALA A 494 2.80 -2.64 16.86
N PHE A 495 3.23 -1.50 16.33
CA PHE A 495 3.92 -0.48 17.12
C PHE A 495 3.03 0.11 18.22
N ALA A 496 1.73 0.31 17.95
CA ALA A 496 0.80 0.86 18.93
C ALA A 496 0.45 -0.15 20.05
N ALA A 497 0.25 -1.42 19.71
CA ALA A 497 -0.11 -2.47 20.66
C ALA A 497 1.08 -3.04 21.45
N SER A 498 2.30 -2.78 21.00
CA SER A 498 3.52 -3.22 21.67
C SER A 498 3.86 -2.36 22.88
N PRO A 499 4.36 -2.96 23.98
CA PRO A 499 5.01 -2.19 25.04
C PRO A 499 6.28 -1.54 24.49
N ARG A 500 6.82 -0.57 25.22
CA ARG A 500 8.15 -0.01 24.91
C ARG A 500 9.23 -1.05 25.23
N TRP A 501 10.40 -0.92 24.60
CA TRP A 501 11.57 -1.76 24.92
C TRP A 501 11.96 -1.73 26.40
N SER A 502 11.75 -0.60 27.09
CA SER A 502 12.01 -0.46 28.53
C SER A 502 11.02 -1.20 29.43
N GLU A 503 9.87 -1.62 28.89
CA GLU A 503 8.76 -2.26 29.60
C GLU A 503 8.65 -3.76 29.20
N TYR A 504 9.53 -4.24 28.32
CA TYR A 504 9.47 -5.60 27.81
C TYR A 504 10.13 -6.59 28.78
N GLY A 505 9.36 -7.54 29.29
CA GLY A 505 9.84 -8.59 30.20
C GLY A 505 9.86 -8.22 31.68
N SER A 506 9.42 -7.00 32.04
CA SER A 506 8.99 -6.63 33.39
C SER A 506 7.56 -7.04 33.63
#